data_AF-A0A2V8E6U1-F1
#
_entry.id   AF-A0A2V8E6U1-F1
#
_cell.length_a   1.000
_cell.length_b   1.000
_cell.length_c   1.000
_cell.angle_alpha   90.00
_cell.angle_beta   90.00
_cell.angle_gamma   90.00
#
_symmetry.space_group_name_H-M   'P 1'
#
loop_
_entity.id
_entity.type
_entity.pdbx_description
1 polymer ?
#
loop_
_entity_poly.entity_id
_entity_poly.type
_entity_poly.pdbx_seq_one_letter_code
_entity_poly.pdbx_strand_id
1 'polypeptide(L)'
;MPAGPHCRSCRLWHLQSATCTTKRAGVSILRPGQYLGVRSTVTDVLPFIALGASGLYWGSTAYVTLVEQPARLACANEVALAQWAQSARRTPRYAATALVAAAAALIEGGASVRSSWTWGAAALIAVIPWTVAMLLPDQKRLAASDWDPASGETRRILERWGRRHTVRTALGLAAFALFLWASMRAA
;
A
#
# COMPACT_ATOMS: atom_id res chain seq x y z
N MET A 1 40.02 52.46 27.39
CA MET A 1 38.78 52.05 28.09
C MET A 1 39.10 50.77 28.86
N PRO A 2 38.88 50.69 30.18
CA PRO A 2 39.28 49.52 30.94
C PRO A 2 38.35 48.35 30.58
N ALA A 3 38.94 47.24 30.11
CA ALA A 3 38.24 45.97 29.96
C ALA A 3 37.74 45.54 31.35
N GLY A 4 36.43 45.28 31.49
CA GLY A 4 35.88 44.77 32.75
C GLY A 4 36.38 43.35 33.05
N PRO A 5 35.95 42.67 34.13
CA PRO A 5 36.48 41.35 34.48
C PRO A 5 35.97 40.22 33.55
N HIS A 6 36.82 39.21 33.32
CA HIS A 6 36.49 38.05 32.50
C HIS A 6 35.53 37.10 33.25
N CYS A 7 34.34 36.86 32.71
CA CYS A 7 33.35 35.99 33.34
C CYS A 7 33.68 34.51 33.08
N ARG A 8 33.95 33.75 34.14
CA ARG A 8 34.26 32.31 34.05
C ARG A 8 33.07 31.45 33.58
N SER A 9 31.84 31.97 33.65
CA SER A 9 30.64 31.21 33.29
C SER A 9 30.35 31.19 31.78
N CYS A 10 30.72 32.25 31.05
CA CYS A 10 30.48 32.37 29.60
C CYS A 10 31.76 32.62 28.78
N ARG A 11 32.93 32.77 29.42
CA ARG A 11 34.24 33.04 28.82
C ARG A 11 34.29 34.31 27.94
N LEU A 12 33.60 35.37 28.38
CA LEU A 12 33.59 36.68 27.73
C LEU A 12 33.90 37.79 28.76
N TRP A 13 34.37 38.94 28.26
CA TRP A 13 34.62 40.15 29.04
C TRP A 13 33.33 40.99 29.13
N HIS A 14 32.91 41.37 30.35
CA HIS A 14 31.69 42.16 30.57
C HIS A 14 31.98 43.49 31.28
N LEU A 15 31.16 44.50 31.02
CA LEU A 15 31.11 45.74 31.80
C LEU A 15 30.56 45.44 33.22
N GLN A 16 31.16 46.04 34.26
CA GLN A 16 30.97 45.69 35.68
C GLN A 16 29.52 45.67 36.19
N SER A 17 28.58 46.30 35.50
CA SER A 17 27.16 46.37 35.90
C SER A 17 26.25 45.35 35.19
N ALA A 18 26.76 44.54 34.26
CA ALA A 18 25.96 43.56 33.53
C ALA A 18 25.97 42.19 34.26
N THR A 19 24.84 41.82 34.88
CA THR A 19 24.62 40.47 35.38
C THR A 19 24.64 39.45 34.23
N CYS A 20 25.48 38.42 34.33
CA CYS A 20 25.59 37.35 33.33
C CYS A 20 24.30 36.50 33.31
N THR A 21 23.44 36.73 32.33
CA THR A 21 22.11 36.07 32.18
C THR A 21 22.18 34.62 31.67
N THR A 22 23.37 34.09 31.35
CA THR A 22 23.54 32.75 30.79
C THR A 22 23.16 31.61 31.73
N LYS A 23 22.96 31.87 33.04
CA LYS A 23 22.41 30.87 33.97
C LYS A 23 20.88 30.77 33.97
N ARG A 24 20.13 31.68 33.33
CA ARG A 24 18.65 31.65 33.30
C ARG A 24 18.04 31.36 31.94
N ALA A 25 18.80 31.44 30.85
CA ALA A 25 18.43 30.71 29.66
C ALA A 25 18.70 29.25 29.96
N GLY A 26 17.65 28.47 30.24
CA GLY A 26 17.73 27.02 30.15
C GLY A 26 18.14 26.68 28.73
N VAL A 27 19.45 26.66 28.47
CA VAL A 27 20.04 26.08 27.28
C VAL A 27 19.84 24.59 27.49
N SER A 28 18.64 24.13 27.12
CA SER A 28 18.49 22.81 26.54
C SER A 28 19.61 22.72 25.52
N ILE A 29 20.62 21.90 25.83
CA ILE A 29 21.59 21.46 24.84
C ILE A 29 20.73 20.66 23.86
N LEU A 30 20.19 21.37 22.87
CA LEU A 30 19.43 20.80 21.77
C LEU A 30 20.33 19.72 21.19
N ARG A 31 19.91 18.46 21.37
CA ARG A 31 20.63 17.32 20.81
C ARG A 31 20.80 17.60 19.31
N PRO A 32 21.99 17.38 18.72
CA PRO A 32 22.18 17.45 17.27
C PRO A 32 21.27 16.37 16.65
N GLY A 33 20.09 16.80 16.21
CA GLY A 33 18.97 15.92 15.87
C GLY A 33 17.63 16.66 15.90
N GLN A 34 17.51 17.77 16.63
CA GLN A 34 16.27 18.57 16.68
C GLN A 34 16.13 19.62 15.56
N TYR A 35 17.11 19.73 14.65
CA TYR A 35 17.03 20.61 13.46
C TYR A 35 16.52 19.91 12.19
N LEU A 36 16.03 18.66 12.29
CA LEU A 36 15.31 18.00 11.20
C LEU A 36 13.80 18.29 11.25
N GLY A 37 13.45 19.57 11.45
CA GLY A 37 12.10 20.12 11.29
C GLY A 37 11.70 20.31 9.83
N VAL A 38 12.48 19.76 8.91
CA VAL A 38 12.10 19.44 7.54
C VAL A 38 12.25 17.92 7.46
N ARG A 39 11.19 17.17 7.82
CA ARG A 39 11.03 15.80 7.31
C ARG A 39 11.22 15.92 5.81
N SER A 40 12.28 15.30 5.29
CA SER A 40 12.68 15.51 3.92
C SER A 40 11.49 15.20 3.02
N THR A 41 11.19 16.08 2.07
CA THR A 41 10.18 15.88 1.02
C THR A 41 10.45 14.61 0.19
N VAL A 42 11.59 13.97 0.38
CA VAL A 42 12.06 12.75 -0.28
C VAL A 42 11.85 11.49 0.58
N THR A 43 11.54 11.61 1.89
CA THR A 43 11.42 10.44 2.80
C THR A 43 10.09 9.68 2.68
N ASP A 44 9.04 10.28 2.10
CA ASP A 44 7.69 9.69 2.15
C ASP A 44 7.23 9.03 0.83
N VAL A 45 8.12 8.83 -0.14
CA VAL A 45 7.73 8.30 -1.48
C VAL A 45 7.20 6.86 -1.40
N LEU A 46 7.76 6.02 -0.53
CA LEU A 46 7.37 4.62 -0.41
C LEU A 46 5.92 4.45 0.13
N PRO A 47 5.51 5.11 1.23
CA PRO A 47 4.12 5.14 1.66
C PRO A 47 3.14 5.58 0.57
N PHE A 48 3.46 6.62 -0.19
CA PHE A 48 2.61 7.09 -1.29
C PHE A 48 2.48 6.06 -2.41
N ILE A 49 3.59 5.43 -2.81
CA ILE A 49 3.57 4.36 -3.82
C ILE A 49 2.74 3.17 -3.31
N ALA A 50 2.96 2.73 -2.08
CA ALA A 50 2.23 1.60 -1.48
C ALA A 50 0.72 1.88 -1.42
N LEU A 51 0.32 3.05 -0.94
CA LEU A 51 -1.09 3.44 -0.81
C LEU A 51 -1.74 3.64 -2.18
N GLY A 52 -1.09 4.36 -3.10
CA GLY A 52 -1.62 4.61 -4.44
C GLY A 52 -1.77 3.33 -5.26
N ALA A 53 -0.74 2.49 -5.29
CA ALA A 53 -0.78 1.24 -6.06
C ALA A 53 -1.73 0.20 -5.46
N SER A 54 -1.83 0.10 -4.12
CA SER A 54 -2.83 -0.77 -3.49
C SER A 54 -4.26 -0.27 -3.70
N GLY A 55 -4.47 1.04 -3.71
CA GLY A 55 -5.76 1.66 -4.04
C GLY A 55 -6.20 1.33 -5.47
N LEU A 56 -5.29 1.41 -6.45
CA LEU A 56 -5.55 0.98 -7.83
C LEU A 56 -5.88 -0.51 -7.92
N TYR A 57 -5.15 -1.36 -7.19
CA TYR A 57 -5.40 -2.80 -7.15
C TYR A 57 -6.78 -3.14 -6.56
N TRP A 58 -7.06 -2.61 -5.37
CA TRP A 58 -8.35 -2.81 -4.68
C TRP A 58 -9.50 -2.25 -5.51
N GLY A 59 -9.39 -1.02 -6.01
CA GLY A 59 -10.42 -0.40 -6.83
C GLY A 59 -10.74 -1.22 -8.08
N SER A 60 -9.71 -1.74 -8.77
CA SER A 60 -9.89 -2.58 -9.96
C SER A 60 -10.59 -3.91 -9.62
N THR A 61 -10.16 -4.59 -8.57
CA THR A 61 -10.78 -5.88 -8.14
C THR A 61 -12.19 -5.70 -7.58
N ALA A 62 -12.45 -4.58 -6.88
CA ALA A 62 -13.77 -4.19 -6.41
C ALA A 62 -14.71 -3.94 -7.59
N TYR A 63 -14.29 -3.18 -8.61
CA TYR A 63 -15.07 -2.99 -9.82
C TYR A 63 -15.42 -4.31 -10.51
N VAL A 64 -14.42 -5.21 -10.66
CA VAL A 64 -14.65 -6.53 -11.25
C VAL A 64 -15.70 -7.31 -10.45
N THR A 65 -15.64 -7.25 -9.13
CA THR A 65 -16.52 -8.00 -8.24
C THR A 65 -17.94 -7.45 -8.18
N LEU A 66 -18.08 -6.13 -8.06
CA LEU A 66 -19.35 -5.46 -7.75
C LEU A 66 -20.12 -5.07 -9.00
N VAL A 67 -19.44 -4.83 -10.12
CA VAL A 67 -20.04 -4.26 -11.34
C VAL A 67 -19.85 -5.20 -12.52
N GLU A 68 -18.61 -5.51 -12.87
CA GLU A 68 -18.30 -6.25 -14.10
C GLU A 68 -18.85 -7.68 -14.07
N GLN A 69 -18.63 -8.41 -12.97
CA GLN A 69 -19.05 -9.81 -12.85
C GLN A 69 -20.58 -9.96 -12.80
N PRO A 70 -21.35 -9.18 -12.01
CA PRO A 70 -22.81 -9.24 -12.06
C PRO A 70 -23.37 -8.88 -13.43
N ALA A 71 -22.84 -7.82 -14.08
CA ALA A 71 -23.26 -7.44 -15.43
C ALA A 71 -22.95 -8.55 -16.46
N ARG A 72 -21.78 -9.18 -16.36
CA ARG A 72 -21.40 -10.33 -17.17
C ARG A 72 -22.38 -11.49 -17.01
N LEU A 73 -22.78 -11.80 -15.78
CA LEU A 73 -23.71 -12.88 -15.49
C LEU A 73 -25.17 -12.54 -15.88
N ALA A 74 -25.51 -11.28 -16.14
CA ALA A 74 -26.82 -10.93 -16.68
C ALA A 74 -26.98 -11.32 -18.18
N CYS A 75 -25.86 -11.54 -18.88
CA CYS A 75 -25.85 -11.90 -20.31
C CYS A 75 -26.01 -13.42 -20.53
N ALA A 76 -26.28 -13.81 -21.79
CA ALA A 76 -26.17 -15.19 -22.25
C ALA A 76 -24.73 -15.74 -22.06
N ASN A 77 -24.60 -17.07 -21.93
CA ASN A 77 -23.33 -17.72 -21.52
C ASN A 77 -22.17 -17.42 -22.48
N GLU A 78 -22.44 -17.40 -23.78
CA GLU A 78 -21.47 -17.16 -24.85
C GLU A 78 -20.94 -15.73 -24.77
N VAL A 79 -21.84 -14.77 -24.55
CA VAL A 79 -21.49 -13.36 -24.38
C VAL A 79 -20.70 -13.15 -23.09
N ALA A 80 -21.15 -13.78 -22.00
CA ALA A 80 -20.48 -13.72 -20.70
C ALA A 80 -19.05 -14.28 -20.77
N LEU A 81 -18.87 -15.43 -21.44
CA LEU A 81 -17.58 -16.07 -21.64
C LEU A 81 -16.67 -15.24 -22.56
N ALA A 82 -17.19 -14.73 -23.67
CA ALA A 82 -16.42 -13.89 -24.59
C ALA A 82 -15.91 -12.62 -23.90
N GLN A 83 -16.78 -11.95 -23.14
CA GLN A 83 -16.41 -10.77 -22.38
C GLN A 83 -15.38 -11.10 -21.29
N TRP A 84 -15.57 -12.19 -20.54
CA TRP A 84 -14.61 -12.66 -19.55
C TRP A 84 -13.24 -12.95 -20.16
N ALA A 85 -13.18 -13.63 -21.32
CA ALA A 85 -11.92 -13.95 -21.98
C ALA A 85 -11.15 -12.67 -22.38
N GLN A 86 -11.86 -11.63 -22.82
CA GLN A 86 -11.26 -10.35 -23.15
C GLN A 86 -10.75 -9.61 -21.91
N SER A 87 -11.49 -9.60 -20.80
CA SER A 87 -11.05 -8.96 -19.56
C SER A 87 -9.90 -9.72 -18.89
N ALA A 88 -9.93 -11.06 -18.91
CA ALA A 88 -8.90 -11.93 -18.37
C ALA A 88 -7.53 -11.66 -19.01
N ARG A 89 -7.49 -11.50 -20.35
CA ARG A 89 -6.26 -11.14 -21.09
C ARG A 89 -5.66 -9.78 -20.68
N ARG A 90 -6.49 -8.87 -20.15
CA ARG A 90 -6.09 -7.51 -19.74
C ARG A 90 -5.83 -7.38 -18.24
N THR A 91 -6.20 -8.39 -17.44
CA THR A 91 -6.00 -8.45 -15.98
C THR A 91 -4.56 -8.16 -15.53
N PRO A 92 -3.49 -8.58 -16.25
CA PRO A 92 -2.12 -8.27 -15.84
C PRO A 92 -1.83 -6.77 -15.67
N ARG A 93 -2.54 -5.90 -16.41
CA ARG A 93 -2.32 -4.44 -16.38
C ARG A 93 -2.52 -3.83 -15.00
N TYR A 94 -3.59 -4.21 -14.31
CA TYR A 94 -3.83 -3.74 -12.94
C TYR A 94 -3.22 -4.68 -11.90
N ALA A 95 -3.06 -5.98 -12.19
CA ALA A 95 -2.50 -6.94 -11.23
C ALA A 95 -1.05 -6.59 -10.83
N ALA A 96 -0.27 -6.00 -11.73
CA ALA A 96 1.09 -5.53 -11.43
C ALA A 96 1.14 -4.48 -10.31
N THR A 97 0.06 -3.71 -10.10
CA THR A 97 0.00 -2.71 -9.02
C THR A 97 0.05 -3.34 -7.62
N ALA A 98 -0.43 -4.58 -7.45
CA ALA A 98 -0.28 -5.30 -6.19
C ALA A 98 1.19 -5.59 -5.86
N LEU A 99 2.00 -5.95 -6.86
CA LEU A 99 3.42 -6.22 -6.66
C LEU A 99 4.20 -4.96 -6.33
N VAL A 100 3.91 -3.86 -7.04
CA VAL A 100 4.49 -2.54 -6.75
C VAL A 100 4.16 -2.10 -5.33
N ALA A 101 2.89 -2.23 -4.93
CA ALA A 101 2.46 -1.88 -3.58
C ALA A 101 3.12 -2.76 -2.50
N ALA A 102 3.17 -4.08 -2.72
CA ALA A 102 3.79 -5.01 -1.79
C ALA A 102 5.29 -4.75 -1.63
N ALA A 103 6.01 -4.48 -2.74
CA ALA A 103 7.43 -4.17 -2.69
C ALA A 103 7.72 -2.87 -1.92
N ALA A 104 6.98 -1.80 -2.23
CA ALA A 104 7.13 -0.53 -1.51
C ALA A 104 6.83 -0.67 -0.01
N ALA A 105 5.76 -1.40 0.34
CA ALA A 105 5.38 -1.63 1.73
C ALA A 105 6.33 -2.55 2.50
N LEU A 106 6.98 -3.53 1.84
CA LEU A 106 8.01 -4.35 2.49
C LEU A 106 9.24 -3.54 2.84
N ILE A 107 9.67 -2.64 1.94
CA ILE A 107 10.81 -1.75 2.16
C ILE A 107 10.47 -0.77 3.30
N GLU A 108 9.30 -0.13 3.23
CA GLU A 108 8.82 0.79 4.27
C GLU A 108 8.68 0.11 5.64
N GLY A 109 8.12 -1.10 5.67
CA GLY A 109 7.93 -1.85 6.91
C GLY A 109 9.18 -2.53 7.46
N GLY A 110 10.32 -2.49 6.73
CA GLY A 110 11.55 -3.19 7.07
C GLY A 110 11.35 -4.70 7.25
N ALA A 111 10.36 -5.29 6.57
CA ALA A 111 9.92 -6.68 6.75
C ALA A 111 9.64 -7.10 8.21
N SER A 112 9.30 -6.15 9.09
CA SER A 112 9.04 -6.41 10.50
C SER A 112 7.63 -6.94 10.73
N VAL A 113 7.49 -8.04 11.49
CA VAL A 113 6.18 -8.58 11.90
C VAL A 113 5.37 -7.63 12.79
N ARG A 114 6.00 -6.59 13.33
CA ARG A 114 5.34 -5.53 14.12
C ARG A 114 4.80 -4.39 13.25
N SER A 115 5.08 -4.40 11.94
CA SER A 115 4.71 -3.34 11.01
C SER A 115 3.44 -3.70 10.23
N SER A 116 2.45 -2.81 10.25
CA SER A 116 1.24 -2.97 9.41
C SER A 116 1.55 -2.86 7.92
N TRP A 117 2.62 -2.17 7.53
CA TRP A 117 3.12 -2.18 6.14
C TRP A 117 3.51 -3.61 5.72
N THR A 118 4.19 -4.36 6.58
CA THR A 118 4.57 -5.75 6.28
C THR A 118 3.35 -6.67 6.18
N TRP A 119 2.36 -6.52 7.06
CA TRP A 119 1.12 -7.31 6.98
C TRP A 119 0.27 -6.99 5.74
N GLY A 120 0.18 -5.72 5.34
CA GLY A 120 -0.51 -5.36 4.11
C GLY A 120 0.21 -5.90 2.87
N ALA A 121 1.55 -5.88 2.85
CA ALA A 121 2.31 -6.51 1.79
C ALA A 121 2.09 -8.04 1.74
N ALA A 122 2.06 -8.71 2.89
CA ALA A 122 1.75 -10.13 2.98
C ALA A 122 0.36 -10.46 2.40
N ALA A 123 -0.66 -9.63 2.67
CA ALA A 123 -1.99 -9.79 2.09
C ALA A 123 -1.99 -9.68 0.56
N LEU A 124 -1.24 -8.72 -0.01
CA LEU A 124 -1.10 -8.59 -1.47
C LEU A 124 -0.31 -9.75 -2.08
N ILE A 125 0.73 -10.24 -1.40
CA ILE A 125 1.49 -11.41 -1.86
C ILE A 125 0.61 -12.66 -1.86
N ALA A 126 -0.26 -12.82 -0.85
CA ALA A 126 -1.18 -13.96 -0.73
C ALA A 126 -2.20 -14.06 -1.88
N VAL A 127 -2.45 -12.97 -2.61
CA VAL A 127 -3.25 -13.00 -3.85
C VAL A 127 -2.69 -13.97 -4.87
N ILE A 128 -1.36 -14.08 -4.99
CA ILE A 128 -0.69 -14.90 -6.01
C ILE A 128 -0.98 -16.39 -5.80
N PRO A 129 -0.65 -17.02 -4.64
CA PRO A 129 -0.95 -18.42 -4.42
C PRO A 129 -2.47 -18.68 -4.45
N TRP A 130 -3.30 -17.74 -3.98
CA TRP A 130 -4.75 -17.86 -4.12
C TRP A 130 -5.19 -17.92 -5.60
N THR A 131 -4.65 -17.04 -6.44
CA THR A 131 -4.98 -16.98 -7.87
C THR A 131 -4.56 -18.27 -8.58
N VAL A 132 -3.34 -18.75 -8.31
CA VAL A 132 -2.82 -19.98 -8.91
C VAL A 132 -3.64 -21.21 -8.47
N ALA A 133 -3.96 -21.32 -7.18
CA ALA A 133 -4.63 -22.50 -6.65
C ALA A 133 -6.13 -22.53 -7.00
N MET A 134 -6.81 -21.38 -6.97
CA MET A 134 -8.27 -21.33 -7.01
C MET A 134 -8.85 -20.82 -8.32
N LEU A 135 -8.18 -19.87 -8.99
CA LEU A 135 -8.73 -19.26 -10.21
C LEU A 135 -8.18 -19.98 -11.44
N LEU A 136 -6.85 -20.15 -11.53
CA LEU A 136 -6.19 -20.68 -12.72
C LEU A 136 -6.77 -22.01 -13.25
N PRO A 137 -7.19 -22.98 -12.43
CA PRO A 137 -7.81 -24.21 -12.93
C PRO A 137 -9.11 -23.95 -13.72
N ASP A 138 -9.97 -23.06 -13.21
CA ASP A 138 -11.21 -22.69 -13.89
C ASP A 138 -10.90 -21.97 -15.22
N GLN A 139 -9.89 -21.09 -15.23
CA GLN A 139 -9.51 -20.35 -16.45
C GLN A 139 -8.99 -21.29 -17.54
N LYS A 140 -8.18 -22.27 -17.16
CA LYS A 140 -7.66 -23.28 -18.11
C LYS A 140 -8.79 -24.10 -18.72
N ARG A 141 -9.79 -24.46 -17.90
CA ARG A 141 -10.94 -25.23 -18.35
C ARG A 141 -11.81 -24.44 -19.34
N LEU A 142 -12.09 -23.17 -19.04
CA LEU A 142 -12.80 -22.26 -19.96
C LEU A 142 -12.04 -21.94 -21.25
N ALA A 143 -10.72 -22.16 -21.29
CA ALA A 143 -9.85 -21.91 -22.44
C ALA A 143 -9.61 -23.16 -23.30
N ALA A 144 -10.19 -24.31 -22.93
CA ALA A 144 -10.04 -25.55 -23.70
C ALA A 144 -10.72 -25.43 -25.08
N SER A 145 -10.14 -26.05 -26.11
CA SER A 145 -10.61 -25.92 -27.50
C SER A 145 -11.93 -26.64 -27.76
N ASP A 146 -12.25 -27.63 -26.95
CA ASP A 146 -13.49 -28.42 -26.99
C ASP A 146 -14.59 -27.86 -26.06
N TRP A 147 -14.36 -26.66 -25.50
CA TRP A 147 -15.29 -26.05 -24.55
C TRP A 147 -16.57 -25.57 -25.22
N ASP A 148 -17.73 -26.02 -24.74
CA ASP A 148 -19.05 -25.53 -25.17
C ASP A 148 -19.41 -24.20 -24.46
N PRO A 149 -19.40 -23.06 -25.18
CA PRO A 149 -19.70 -21.74 -24.61
C PRO A 149 -21.15 -21.60 -24.13
N ALA A 150 -22.09 -22.35 -24.71
CA ALA A 150 -23.51 -22.25 -24.39
C ALA A 150 -23.90 -23.09 -23.16
N SER A 151 -23.05 -24.05 -22.78
CA SER A 151 -23.35 -25.03 -21.73
C SER A 151 -23.69 -24.43 -20.36
N GLY A 152 -24.52 -25.15 -19.59
CA GLY A 152 -24.75 -24.84 -18.18
C GLY A 152 -23.48 -24.95 -17.31
N GLU A 153 -22.47 -25.69 -17.76
CA GLU A 153 -21.18 -25.75 -17.07
C GLU A 153 -20.38 -24.44 -17.22
N THR A 154 -20.44 -23.79 -18.38
CA THR A 154 -19.89 -22.42 -18.56
C THR A 154 -20.44 -21.47 -17.51
N ARG A 155 -21.77 -21.48 -17.30
CA ARG A 155 -22.42 -20.68 -16.26
C ARG A 155 -21.85 -20.95 -14.88
N ARG A 156 -21.79 -22.23 -14.48
CA ARG A 156 -21.31 -22.65 -13.15
C ARG A 156 -19.86 -22.25 -12.91
N ILE A 157 -18.99 -22.38 -13.91
CA ILE A 157 -17.58 -21.97 -13.76
C ILE A 157 -17.46 -20.45 -13.65
N LEU A 158 -18.18 -19.68 -14.47
CA LEU A 158 -18.15 -18.21 -14.40
C LEU A 158 -18.64 -17.70 -13.02
N GLU A 159 -19.71 -18.27 -12.48
CA GLU A 159 -20.20 -17.96 -11.12
C GLU A 159 -19.17 -18.30 -10.04
N ARG A 160 -18.58 -19.49 -10.12
CA ARG A 160 -17.54 -19.95 -9.20
C ARG A 160 -16.30 -19.05 -9.26
N TRP A 161 -15.86 -18.69 -10.46
CA TRP A 161 -14.76 -17.75 -10.67
C TRP A 161 -15.06 -16.41 -10.01
N GLY A 162 -16.27 -15.87 -10.22
CA GLY A 162 -16.71 -14.62 -9.60
C GLY A 162 -16.66 -14.67 -8.08
N ARG A 163 -17.20 -15.73 -7.48
CA ARG A 163 -17.11 -15.97 -6.03
C ARG A 163 -15.67 -16.06 -5.54
N ARG A 164 -14.79 -16.79 -6.23
CA ARG A 164 -13.37 -16.91 -5.85
C ARG A 164 -12.60 -15.59 -6.02
N HIS A 165 -13.02 -14.74 -6.95
CA HIS A 165 -12.44 -13.42 -7.15
C HIS A 165 -12.66 -12.50 -5.94
N THR A 166 -13.78 -12.65 -5.22
CA THR A 166 -14.09 -11.84 -4.01
C THR A 166 -12.98 -11.89 -2.96
N VAL A 167 -12.29 -13.03 -2.82
CA VAL A 167 -11.17 -13.19 -1.88
C VAL A 167 -9.98 -12.30 -2.28
N ARG A 168 -9.71 -12.14 -3.58
CA ARG A 168 -8.67 -11.21 -4.05
C ARG A 168 -9.04 -9.77 -3.71
N THR A 169 -10.31 -9.41 -3.87
CA THR A 169 -10.84 -8.09 -3.51
C THR A 169 -10.71 -7.85 -2.01
N ALA A 170 -11.04 -8.84 -1.18
CA ALA A 170 -10.91 -8.75 0.28
C ALA A 170 -9.45 -8.59 0.73
N LEU A 171 -8.53 -9.36 0.14
CA LEU A 171 -7.09 -9.22 0.41
C LEU A 171 -6.56 -7.85 -0.02
N GLY A 172 -6.99 -7.35 -1.19
CA GLY A 172 -6.65 -6.01 -1.66
C GLY A 172 -7.17 -4.91 -0.74
N LEU A 173 -8.42 -5.03 -0.28
CA LEU A 173 -9.02 -4.11 0.69
C LEU A 173 -8.27 -4.13 2.02
N ALA A 174 -7.96 -5.32 2.54
CA ALA A 174 -7.22 -5.48 3.78
C ALA A 174 -5.83 -4.81 3.69
N ALA A 175 -5.11 -5.00 2.59
CA ALA A 175 -3.83 -4.35 2.35
C ALA A 175 -3.97 -2.82 2.28
N PHE A 176 -4.92 -2.31 1.49
CA PHE A 176 -5.17 -0.87 1.36
C PHE A 176 -5.51 -0.24 2.72
N ALA A 177 -6.37 -0.89 3.52
CA ALA A 177 -6.75 -0.43 4.85
C ALA A 177 -5.55 -0.44 5.83
N LEU A 178 -4.70 -1.47 5.79
CA LEU A 178 -3.49 -1.55 6.61
C LEU A 178 -2.49 -0.45 6.25
N PHE A 179 -2.32 -0.14 4.96
CA PHE A 179 -1.45 0.93 4.50
C PHE A 179 -1.99 2.31 4.88
N LEU A 180 -3.31 2.52 4.72
CA LEU A 180 -3.96 3.76 5.16
C LEU A 180 -3.83 3.96 6.68
N TRP A 181 -4.03 2.90 7.45
CA TRP A 181 -3.85 2.95 8.90
C TRP A 181 -2.40 3.24 9.30
N ALA A 182 -1.44 2.62 8.62
CA ALA A 182 -0.02 2.81 8.90
C ALA A 182 0.43 4.24 8.55
N SER A 183 -0.06 4.80 7.43
CA SER A 183 0.27 6.18 7.05
C SER A 183 -0.28 7.21 8.04
N MET A 184 -1.48 6.97 8.60
CA MET A 184 -2.05 7.84 9.64
C MET A 184 -1.30 7.78 10.98
N ARG A 185 -0.62 6.66 11.28
CA ARG A 185 0.17 6.51 12.52
C ARG A 185 1.61 7.01 12.40
N ALA A 186 2.09 7.20 11.18
CA ALA A 186 3.41 7.74 10.88
C ALA A 186 3.41 9.28 10.79
N ALA A 187 2.24 9.91 10.67
CA ALA A 187 2.01 11.35 10.75
C ALA A 187 1.95 11.82 12.22
#